data_AF-A0A2A2JNZ8-F1
#
_entry.id   AF-A0A2A2JNZ8-F1
#
_cell.length_a   1.000
_cell.length_b   1.000
_cell.length_c   1.000
_cell.angle_alpha   90.00
_cell.angle_beta   90.00
_cell.angle_gamma   90.00
#
_symmetry.space_group_name_H-M   'P 1'
#
loop_
_entity.id
_entity.type
_entity.pdbx_description
1 polymer ?
#
loop_
_entity_poly.entity_id
_entity_poly.type
_entity_poly.pdbx_seq_one_letter_code
_entity_poly.pdbx_strand_id
1 'polypeptide(L)'
;MNHLTPGPPRATRPAPTVFCYICGRQFGSKSISIHEPQCLQKWHAENAKLPKDKRRPLPVKPEAILKDDGQIDTEATNEMLWKNSQDLMIECEHCGRKFKVNFIKKKS
;
A
#
# COMPACT_ATOMS: atom_id res chain seq x y z
N MET A 1 14.64 -23.74 -42.75
CA MET A 1 13.34 -24.15 -42.17
C MET A 1 13.18 -23.40 -40.86
N ASN A 2 12.39 -22.33 -40.86
CA ASN A 2 12.27 -21.43 -39.72
C ASN A 2 11.17 -21.96 -38.78
N HIS A 3 11.57 -22.66 -37.73
CA HIS A 3 10.68 -23.12 -36.66
C HIS A 3 10.43 -21.97 -35.67
N LEU A 4 9.51 -21.07 -35.99
CA LEU A 4 8.93 -20.15 -35.01
C LEU A 4 7.66 -20.78 -34.45
N THR A 5 7.76 -21.50 -33.34
CA THR A 5 6.59 -21.91 -32.57
C THR A 5 6.02 -20.71 -31.81
N PRO A 6 4.72 -20.37 -31.98
CA PRO A 6 4.10 -19.30 -31.21
C PRO A 6 4.13 -19.61 -29.72
N GLY A 7 4.45 -18.60 -28.90
CA GLY A 7 4.35 -18.70 -27.45
C GLY A 7 2.89 -18.83 -26.98
N PRO A 8 2.67 -19.25 -25.72
CA PRO A 8 1.33 -19.39 -25.17
C PRO A 8 0.54 -18.07 -25.21
N PRO A 9 -0.80 -18.14 -25.31
CA PRO A 9 -1.65 -16.96 -25.35
C PRO A 9 -1.48 -16.12 -24.07
N ARG A 10 -1.42 -14.80 -24.23
CA ARG A 10 -1.34 -13.85 -23.12
C ARG A 10 -2.66 -13.90 -22.34
N ALA A 11 -2.57 -13.94 -21.00
CA ALA A 11 -3.74 -13.94 -20.12
C ALA A 11 -4.64 -12.73 -20.41
N THR A 12 -5.95 -12.96 -20.47
CA THR A 12 -6.97 -11.95 -20.81
C THR A 12 -7.40 -11.09 -19.61
N ARG A 13 -7.12 -11.54 -18.38
CA ARG A 13 -7.38 -10.79 -17.14
C ARG A 13 -6.07 -10.34 -16.51
N PRO A 14 -5.96 -9.07 -16.07
CA PRO A 14 -4.80 -8.62 -15.31
C PRO A 14 -4.68 -9.42 -14.01
N ALA A 15 -3.44 -9.65 -13.57
CA ALA A 15 -3.17 -10.33 -12.31
C ALA A 15 -3.75 -9.54 -11.13
N PRO A 16 -4.26 -10.21 -10.07
CA PRO A 16 -4.75 -9.53 -8.87
C PRO A 16 -3.67 -8.62 -8.27
N THR A 17 -4.09 -7.41 -7.89
CA THR A 17 -3.22 -6.43 -7.21
C THR A 17 -3.58 -6.31 -5.73
N VAL A 18 -2.59 -5.93 -4.93
CA VAL A 18 -2.71 -5.70 -3.49
C VAL A 18 -2.23 -4.29 -3.16
N PHE A 19 -3.01 -3.54 -2.37
CA PHE A 19 -2.61 -2.25 -1.86
C PHE A 19 -1.63 -2.38 -0.69
N CYS A 20 -0.57 -1.58 -0.73
CA CYS A 20 0.28 -1.40 0.44
C CYS A 20 -0.47 -0.64 1.53
N TYR A 21 -0.68 -1.28 2.68
CA TYR A 21 -1.41 -0.72 3.82
C TYR A 21 -0.79 0.57 4.39
N ILE A 22 0.47 0.87 4.09
CA ILE A 22 1.19 2.07 4.55
C ILE A 22 1.03 3.22 3.56
N CYS A 23 1.14 2.96 2.25
CA CYS A 23 1.33 4.01 1.25
C CYS A 23 0.32 4.03 0.11
N GLY A 24 -0.64 3.09 0.09
CA GLY A 24 -1.77 3.06 -0.83
C GLY A 24 -1.44 2.77 -2.28
N ARG A 25 -0.20 2.38 -2.59
CA ARG A 25 0.19 1.96 -3.95
C ARG A 25 -0.19 0.51 -4.20
N GLN A 26 -0.54 0.21 -5.44
CA GLN A 26 -0.87 -1.14 -5.90
C GLN A 26 0.39 -1.89 -6.32
N PHE A 27 0.47 -3.16 -5.94
CA PHE A 27 1.54 -4.09 -6.28
C PHE A 27 0.94 -5.44 -6.71
N GLY A 28 1.74 -6.27 -7.38
CA GLY A 28 1.38 -7.68 -7.55
C GLY A 28 1.57 -8.43 -6.23
N SER A 29 0.85 -9.54 -6.07
CA SER A 29 0.91 -10.39 -4.86
C SER A 29 2.32 -10.86 -4.47
N LYS A 30 3.24 -11.01 -5.44
CA LYS A 30 4.64 -11.35 -5.17
C LYS A 30 5.51 -10.13 -4.84
N SER A 31 5.22 -8.97 -5.42
CA SER A 31 6.05 -7.77 -5.21
C SER A 31 5.67 -7.00 -3.94
N ILE A 32 4.45 -7.20 -3.41
CA ILE A 32 4.03 -6.57 -2.15
C ILE A 32 4.87 -7.01 -0.94
N SER A 33 5.27 -8.28 -0.87
CA SER A 33 6.09 -8.81 0.24
C SER A 33 7.49 -8.20 0.29
N ILE A 34 8.02 -7.78 -0.86
CA ILE A 34 9.29 -7.06 -0.97
C ILE A 34 9.08 -5.57 -0.68
N HIS A 35 7.94 -5.03 -1.09
CA HIS A 35 7.63 -3.61 -0.96
C HIS A 35 7.34 -3.18 0.49
N GLU A 36 6.46 -3.89 1.20
CA GLU A 36 6.02 -3.54 2.55
C GLU A 36 7.17 -3.27 3.53
N PRO A 37 8.19 -4.14 3.67
CA PRO A 37 9.30 -3.88 4.58
C PRO A 37 10.11 -2.63 4.20
N GLN A 38 10.35 -2.41 2.89
CA GLN A 38 11.04 -1.20 2.43
C GLN A 38 10.21 0.07 2.66
N CYS A 39 8.89 -0.04 2.50
CA CYS A 39 7.97 1.06 2.77
C CYS A 39 7.94 1.41 4.26
N LEU A 40 7.93 0.40 5.14
CA LEU A 40 7.96 0.58 6.58
C LEU A 40 9.28 1.21 7.05
N GLN A 41 10.43 0.78 6.51
CA GLN A 41 11.73 1.40 6.79
C GLN A 41 11.73 2.89 6.44
N LYS A 42 11.20 3.25 5.26
CA LYS A 42 11.06 4.66 4.87
C LYS A 42 10.13 5.42 5.80
N TRP A 43 9.01 4.82 6.19
CA TRP A 43 8.10 5.42 7.17
C TRP A 43 8.80 5.71 8.51
N HIS A 44 9.58 4.76 9.03
CA HIS A 44 10.35 4.95 10.27
C HIS A 44 11.35 6.09 10.17
N ALA A 45 12.13 6.14 9.07
CA ALA A 45 13.12 7.19 8.86
C ALA A 45 12.48 8.58 8.85
N GLU A 46 11.31 8.71 8.23
CA GLU A 46 10.59 9.98 8.14
C GLU A 46 9.93 10.35 9.46
N ASN A 47 9.34 9.37 10.15
CA ASN A 47 8.76 9.57 11.47
C ASN A 47 9.83 9.97 12.50
N ALA A 48 11.05 9.42 12.39
CA ALA A 48 12.16 9.75 13.30
C ALA A 48 12.66 11.20 13.13
N LYS A 49 12.52 11.79 11.94
CA LYS A 49 12.85 13.20 11.66
C LYS A 49 11.89 14.18 12.34
N LEU A 50 10.70 13.72 12.76
CA LEU A 50 9.75 14.57 13.47
C LEU A 50 10.16 14.76 14.94
N PRO A 51 9.84 15.94 15.54
CA PRO A 51 9.88 16.13 16.99
C PRO A 51 9.16 15.01 17.72
N LYS A 52 9.64 14.61 18.91
CA LYS A 52 9.13 13.43 19.64
C LYS A 52 7.61 13.47 19.83
N ASP A 53 7.06 14.65 20.09
CA ASP A 53 5.64 14.97 20.26
C ASP A 53 4.81 14.83 18.96
N LYS A 54 5.46 14.89 17.79
CA LYS A 54 4.81 14.76 16.48
C LYS A 54 5.04 13.41 15.81
N ARG A 55 5.79 12.52 16.46
CA ARG A 55 5.98 11.15 15.98
C ARG A 55 4.67 10.39 16.09
N ARG A 56 4.37 9.63 15.05
CA ARG A 56 3.15 8.84 14.94
C ARG A 56 3.40 7.40 15.40
N PRO A 57 2.35 6.69 15.85
CA PRO A 57 2.44 5.26 16.15
C PRO A 57 2.72 4.45 14.90
N LEU A 58 3.26 3.24 15.10
CA LEU A 58 3.58 2.32 14.02
C LEU A 58 2.35 2.00 13.16
N PRO A 59 2.45 1.99 11.82
CA PRO A 59 1.40 1.46 10.96
C PRO A 59 1.12 0.01 11.30
N VAL A 60 -0.13 -0.31 11.63
CA VAL A 60 -0.58 -1.69 11.86
C VAL A 60 -1.10 -2.23 10.54
N LYS A 61 -0.71 -3.46 10.20
CA LYS A 61 -1.27 -4.16 9.04
C LYS A 61 -2.59 -4.78 9.46
N PRO A 62 -3.71 -4.43 8.80
CA PRO A 62 -4.99 -5.08 9.08
C PRO A 62 -4.95 -6.57 8.71
N GLU A 63 -5.71 -7.37 9.45
CA GLU A 63 -5.88 -8.80 9.17
C GLU A 63 -6.73 -9.04 7.91
N ALA A 64 -6.57 -10.22 7.32
CA ALA A 64 -7.37 -10.60 6.15
C ALA A 64 -8.82 -10.86 6.57
N ILE A 65 -9.76 -10.39 5.75
CA ILE A 65 -11.19 -10.68 5.94
C ILE A 65 -11.45 -12.09 5.43
N LEU A 66 -12.16 -12.88 6.23
CA LEU A 66 -12.62 -14.20 5.85
C LEU A 66 -14.10 -14.14 5.45
N LYS A 67 -14.48 -14.93 4.46
CA LYS A 67 -15.88 -15.20 4.08
C LYS A 67 -16.48 -16.24 5.03
N ASP A 68 -17.79 -16.46 4.91
CA ASP A 68 -18.51 -17.46 5.71
C ASP A 68 -17.97 -18.90 5.54
N ASP A 69 -17.35 -19.19 4.40
CA ASP A 69 -16.72 -20.47 4.09
C ASP A 69 -15.26 -20.59 4.59
N GLY A 70 -14.76 -19.58 5.30
CA GLY A 70 -13.38 -19.52 5.82
C GLY A 70 -12.33 -19.15 4.78
N GLN A 71 -12.69 -18.92 3.51
CA GLN A 71 -11.76 -18.43 2.50
C GLN A 71 -11.49 -16.93 2.67
N ILE A 72 -10.30 -16.48 2.29
CA ILE A 72 -9.96 -15.06 2.32
C ILE A 72 -10.80 -14.32 1.29
N ASP A 73 -11.55 -13.31 1.74
CA ASP A 73 -12.13 -12.32 0.87
C ASP A 73 -11.04 -11.36 0.38
N THR A 74 -10.46 -11.68 -0.78
CA THR A 74 -9.37 -10.91 -1.35
C THR A 74 -9.77 -9.48 -1.69
N GLU A 75 -11.00 -9.25 -2.14
CA GLU A 75 -11.49 -7.92 -2.52
C GLU A 75 -11.72 -7.08 -1.28
N ALA A 76 -12.47 -7.61 -0.31
CA ALA A 76 -12.77 -6.89 0.93
C ALA A 76 -11.49 -6.64 1.76
N THR A 77 -10.56 -7.62 1.78
CA THR A 77 -9.23 -7.42 2.38
C THR A 77 -8.47 -6.30 1.67
N ASN A 78 -8.46 -6.30 0.34
CA ASN A 78 -7.71 -5.29 -0.42
C ASN A 78 -8.30 -3.88 -0.24
N GLU A 79 -9.62 -3.76 -0.15
CA GLU A 79 -10.30 -2.50 0.19
C GLU A 79 -9.93 -2.03 1.60
N MET A 80 -9.87 -2.94 2.58
CA MET A 80 -9.44 -2.60 3.94
C MET A 80 -7.98 -2.10 3.97
N LEU A 81 -7.08 -2.78 3.26
CA LEU A 81 -5.68 -2.35 3.14
C LEU A 81 -5.57 -0.95 2.51
N TRP A 82 -6.40 -0.66 1.51
CA TRP A 82 -6.47 0.67 0.91
C TRP A 82 -6.97 1.71 1.91
N LYS A 83 -8.12 1.47 2.57
CA LYS A 83 -8.69 2.38 3.58
C LYS A 83 -7.68 2.69 4.69
N ASN A 84 -7.02 1.67 5.25
CA ASN A 84 -5.97 1.84 6.26
C ASN A 84 -4.86 2.79 5.77
N SER A 85 -4.44 2.66 4.50
CA SER A 85 -3.44 3.55 3.94
C SER A 85 -3.91 5.00 3.81
N GLN A 86 -5.21 5.23 3.59
CA GLN A 86 -5.81 6.56 3.52
C GLN A 86 -5.86 7.24 4.89
N ASP A 87 -6.04 6.48 5.96
CA ASP A 87 -6.08 6.97 7.35
C ASP A 87 -4.68 7.32 7.89
N LEU A 88 -3.65 6.64 7.36
CA LEU A 88 -2.26 6.98 7.64
C LEU A 88 -1.80 8.25 6.92
N MET A 89 -2.54 8.78 5.95
CA MET A 89 -2.19 10.04 5.31
C MET A 89 -2.52 11.24 6.20
N ILE A 90 -1.76 12.32 6.03
CA ILE A 90 -1.97 13.58 6.77
C ILE A 90 -2.70 14.55 5.87
N GLU A 91 -3.71 15.21 6.41
CA GLU A 91 -4.46 16.26 5.73
C GLU A 91 -3.77 17.62 5.89
N CYS A 92 -3.73 18.39 4.80
CA CYS A 92 -3.24 19.76 4.82
C CYS A 92 -4.29 20.69 5.45
N GLU A 93 -3.96 21.35 6.55
CA GLU A 93 -4.87 22.26 7.28
C GLU A 93 -5.36 23.46 6.46
N HIS A 94 -4.67 23.81 5.37
CA HIS A 94 -5.03 24.95 4.52
C HIS A 94 -5.89 24.60 3.31
N CYS A 95 -5.88 23.34 2.84
CA CYS A 95 -6.60 22.97 1.61
C CYS A 95 -7.25 21.58 1.62
N GLY A 96 -7.19 20.85 2.73
CA GLY A 96 -7.84 19.54 2.91
C GLY A 96 -7.24 18.38 2.10
N ARG A 97 -6.15 18.60 1.36
CA ARG A 97 -5.52 17.52 0.58
C ARG A 97 -4.75 16.56 1.48
N LYS A 98 -4.92 15.25 1.25
CA LYS A 98 -4.19 14.18 1.95
C LYS A 98 -2.85 13.92 1.27
N PHE A 99 -1.79 13.89 2.05
CA PHE A 99 -0.42 13.63 1.59
C PHE A 99 0.24 12.56 2.45
N LYS A 100 1.25 11.90 1.89
CA LYS A 100 2.19 11.11 2.69
C LYS A 100 2.98 12.08 3.57
N VAL A 101 3.33 11.64 4.79
CA VAL A 101 4.04 12.44 5.81
C VAL A 101 5.22 13.24 5.23
N ASN A 102 5.94 12.62 4.30
CA ASN A 102 7.15 13.15 3.66
C ASN A 102 6.91 14.39 2.76
N PHE A 103 5.66 14.69 2.39
CA PHE A 103 5.33 15.76 1.44
C PHE A 103 4.70 16.99 2.10
N ILE A 104 4.58 17.04 3.43
CA ILE A 104 4.16 18.27 4.11
C ILE A 104 5.34 19.23 4.13
N LYS A 105 5.58 19.90 3.00
CA LYS A 105 6.33 21.14 3.02
C LYS A 105 5.42 22.18 3.66
N LYS A 106 5.73 22.59 4.88
CA LYS A 106 5.24 23.89 5.37
C LYS A 106 5.71 24.92 4.34
N LYS A 107 4.78 25.54 3.62
CA LYS A 107 5.12 26.76 2.90
C LYS A 107 5.48 27.77 3.97
N SER A 108 6.74 28.21 3.96
CA SER A 108 7.20 29.36 4.72
C SER A 108 6.47 30.62 4.27
#